data_AF-A0A6N6WCU8-F1
#
_entry.id   AF-A0A6N6WCU8-F1
#
_cell.length_a   1.000
_cell.length_b   1.000
_cell.length_c   1.000
_cell.angle_alpha   90.00
_cell.angle_beta   90.00
_cell.angle_gamma   90.00
#
_symmetry.space_group_name_H-M   'P 1'
#
loop_
_entity.id
_entity.type
_entity.pdbx_description
1 polymer ?
#
loop_
_entity_poly.entity_id
_entity_poly.type
_entity_poly.pdbx_seq_one_letter_code
_entity_poly.pdbx_strand_id
1 'polypeptide(L)'
;MKGREQVEFLEQQTASNVDGVARIGARVVVMSQLLDAALPRLTPLQRVDVEQAFRDGIEEAMAYVDDIAMPEQYHSTLLELTNQYLVVLSADRQDAR
;
A
#
# COMPACT_ATOMS: atom_id res chain seq x y z
N MET A 1 8.98 2.08 41.87
CA MET A 1 9.03 0.92 40.95
C MET A 1 8.01 1.05 39.82
N LYS A 2 6.70 1.24 40.11
CA LYS A 2 5.63 1.38 39.09
C LYS A 2 5.88 2.40 37.94
N GLY A 3 6.53 3.52 38.21
CA GLY A 3 6.84 4.53 37.16
C GLY A 3 7.97 4.12 36.20
N ARG A 4 8.89 3.23 36.62
CA ARG A 4 10.00 2.77 35.77
C ARG A 4 9.52 1.68 34.80
N GLU A 5 8.69 0.77 35.29
CA GLU A 5 8.03 -0.26 34.48
C GLU A 5 7.12 0.35 33.39
N GLN A 6 6.42 1.45 33.70
CA GLN A 6 5.61 2.18 32.71
C GLN A 6 6.46 2.81 31.61
N VAL A 7 7.63 3.37 31.94
CA VAL A 7 8.55 3.95 30.95
C VAL A 7 9.14 2.86 30.06
N GLU A 8 9.62 1.76 30.64
CA GLU A 8 10.17 0.62 29.89
C GLU A 8 9.12 -0.01 28.94
N PHE A 9 7.85 -0.09 29.39
CA PHE A 9 6.75 -0.57 28.54
C PHE A 9 6.47 0.37 27.36
N LEU A 10 6.46 1.69 27.57
CA LEU A 10 6.26 2.68 26.51
C LEU A 10 7.42 2.69 25.52
N GLU A 11 8.66 2.56 26.00
CA GLU A 11 9.84 2.42 25.15
C GLU A 11 9.73 1.18 24.25
N GLN A 12 9.30 0.04 24.82
CA GLN A 12 9.15 -1.20 24.07
C GLN A 12 8.02 -1.11 23.02
N GLN A 13 6.87 -0.51 23.37
CA GLN A 13 5.81 -0.26 22.39
C GLN A 13 6.26 0.68 21.28
N THR A 14 6.97 1.75 21.62
CA THR A 14 7.47 2.72 20.65
C THR A 14 8.46 2.05 19.69
N ALA A 15 9.40 1.26 20.22
CA ALA A 15 10.35 0.51 19.41
C ALA A 15 9.66 -0.48 18.46
N SER A 16 8.65 -1.22 18.96
CA SER A 16 7.85 -2.14 18.14
C SER A 16 7.09 -1.42 17.04
N ASN A 17 6.49 -0.26 17.35
CA ASN A 17 5.76 0.52 16.36
C ASN A 17 6.70 1.11 15.31
N VAL A 18 7.89 1.56 15.70
CA VAL A 18 8.91 2.05 14.77
C VAL A 18 9.38 0.94 13.82
N ASP A 19 9.65 -0.27 14.31
CA ASP A 19 9.99 -1.42 13.44
C ASP A 19 8.84 -1.75 12.48
N GLY A 20 7.60 -1.74 12.98
CA GLY A 20 6.40 -1.93 12.16
C GLY A 20 6.29 -0.92 11.01
N VAL A 21 6.40 0.37 11.33
CA VAL A 21 6.37 1.47 10.35
C VAL A 21 7.53 1.37 9.36
N ALA A 22 8.75 1.08 9.85
CA ALA A 22 9.93 0.91 9.00
C ALA A 22 9.75 -0.23 7.98
N ARG A 23 9.20 -1.37 8.41
CA ARG A 23 8.91 -2.49 7.51
C ARG A 23 7.84 -2.15 6.48
N ILE A 24 6.79 -1.43 6.87
CA ILE A 24 5.76 -0.96 5.92
C ILE A 24 6.40 -0.02 4.89
N GLY A 25 7.19 0.95 5.33
CA GLY A 25 7.92 1.85 4.44
C GLY A 25 8.85 1.10 3.48
N ALA A 26 9.61 0.13 3.98
CA ALA A 26 10.48 -0.72 3.15
C ALA A 26 9.68 -1.52 2.11
N ARG A 27 8.52 -2.08 2.48
CA ARG A 27 7.64 -2.79 1.53
C ARG A 27 7.14 -1.88 0.43
N VAL A 28 6.71 -0.66 0.76
CA VAL A 28 6.28 0.34 -0.24
C VAL A 28 7.40 0.62 -1.24
N VAL A 29 8.63 0.86 -0.75
CA VAL A 29 9.78 1.10 -1.63
C VAL A 29 10.05 -0.08 -2.56
N VAL A 30 10.03 -1.31 -2.03
CA VAL A 30 10.25 -2.53 -2.84
C VAL A 30 9.15 -2.70 -3.89
N MET A 31 7.88 -2.48 -3.54
CA MET A 31 6.75 -2.61 -4.47
C MET A 31 6.82 -1.55 -5.57
N SER A 32 7.14 -0.30 -5.23
CA SER A 32 7.31 0.76 -6.24
C SER A 32 8.45 0.45 -7.21
N GLN A 33 9.62 0.01 -6.72
CA GLN A 33 10.74 -0.39 -7.58
C GLN A 33 10.40 -1.59 -8.48
N LEU A 34 9.59 -2.53 -7.98
CA LEU A 34 9.12 -3.66 -8.78
C LEU A 34 8.21 -3.19 -9.93
N LEU A 35 7.30 -2.26 -9.65
CA LEU A 35 6.42 -1.69 -10.67
C LEU A 35 7.22 -0.91 -11.71
N ASP A 36 8.15 -0.07 -11.29
CA ASP A 36 9.04 0.69 -12.20
C ASP A 36 9.85 -0.25 -13.12
N ALA A 37 10.28 -1.40 -12.61
CA ALA A 37 11.01 -2.39 -13.39
C ALA A 37 10.13 -3.27 -14.30
N ALA A 38 8.86 -3.48 -13.92
CA ALA A 38 7.94 -4.40 -14.59
C ALA A 38 7.08 -3.70 -15.66
N LEU A 39 6.47 -2.56 -15.33
CA LEU A 39 5.48 -1.89 -16.18
C LEU A 39 6.01 -1.53 -17.58
N PRO A 40 7.24 -0.99 -17.74
CA PRO A 40 7.79 -0.70 -19.06
C PRO A 40 7.91 -1.91 -19.99
N ARG A 41 7.89 -3.13 -19.44
CA ARG A 41 8.03 -4.39 -20.19
C ARG A 41 6.68 -5.01 -20.58
N LEU A 42 5.58 -4.47 -20.07
CA LEU A 42 4.24 -4.95 -20.39
C LEU A 42 3.73 -4.32 -21.68
N THR A 43 3.10 -5.14 -22.52
CA THR A 43 2.35 -4.64 -23.67
C THR A 43 1.13 -3.82 -23.22
N PRO A 44 0.55 -2.95 -24.07
CA PRO A 44 -0.64 -2.19 -23.70
C PRO A 44 -1.82 -3.05 -23.24
N LEU A 45 -2.04 -4.21 -23.86
CA LEU A 45 -3.09 -5.15 -23.46
C LEU A 45 -2.82 -5.73 -22.07
N GLN A 46 -1.59 -6.18 -21.81
CA GLN A 46 -1.21 -6.70 -20.49
C GLN A 46 -1.32 -5.64 -19.39
N ARG A 47 -1.07 -4.36 -19.69
CA ARG A 47 -1.29 -3.28 -18.73
C ARG A 47 -2.75 -3.11 -18.36
N VAL A 48 -3.67 -3.24 -19.34
CA VAL A 48 -5.12 -3.21 -19.07
C VAL A 48 -5.52 -4.39 -18.18
N ASP A 49 -5.02 -5.58 -18.47
CA ASP A 49 -5.29 -6.78 -17.67
C ASP A 49 -4.78 -6.61 -16.22
N VAL A 50 -3.57 -6.06 -16.06
CA VAL A 50 -2.99 -5.76 -14.74
C VAL A 50 -3.78 -4.68 -14.01
N GLU A 51 -4.22 -3.62 -14.70
CA GLU A 51 -5.06 -2.57 -14.11
C GLU A 51 -6.37 -3.16 -13.57
N GLN A 52 -7.03 -4.00 -14.37
CA GLN A 52 -8.28 -4.65 -13.95
C GLN A 52 -8.05 -5.57 -12.76
N ALA A 53 -7.05 -6.46 -12.84
CA ALA A 53 -6.72 -7.37 -11.75
C ALA A 53 -6.34 -6.64 -10.46
N PHE A 54 -5.66 -5.50 -10.57
CA PHE A 54 -5.33 -4.66 -9.42
C PHE A 54 -6.59 -4.05 -8.79
N ARG A 55 -7.52 -3.52 -9.59
CA ARG A 55 -8.80 -3.00 -9.09
C ARG A 55 -9.62 -4.07 -8.39
N ASP A 56 -9.75 -5.25 -9.00
CA ASP A 56 -10.51 -6.38 -8.45
C ASP A 56 -9.92 -6.82 -7.11
N GLY A 57 -8.59 -6.91 -7.00
CA GLY A 57 -7.92 -7.26 -5.75
C GLY A 57 -8.09 -6.21 -4.65
N ILE A 58 -8.16 -4.92 -4.99
CA ILE A 58 -8.45 -3.85 -4.02
C ILE A 58 -9.91 -3.90 -3.56
N GLU A 59 -10.85 -4.16 -4.47
CA GLU A 59 -12.26 -4.34 -4.14
C GLU A 59 -12.46 -5.53 -3.20
N GLU A 60 -11.81 -6.65 -3.49
CA GLU A 60 -11.80 -7.82 -2.61
C GLU A 60 -11.22 -7.47 -1.23
N ALA A 61 -10.08 -6.75 -1.18
CA ALA A 61 -9.48 -6.33 0.08
C ALA A 61 -10.39 -5.40 0.90
N MET A 62 -11.10 -4.48 0.24
CA MET A 62 -12.07 -3.61 0.91
C MET A 62 -13.25 -4.43 1.47
N ALA A 63 -13.77 -5.40 0.70
CA ALA A 63 -14.85 -6.26 1.15
C ALA A 63 -14.48 -7.06 2.41
N TYR A 64 -13.24 -7.56 2.51
CA TYR A 64 -12.76 -8.23 3.74
C TYR A 64 -12.64 -7.29 4.93
N VAL A 65 -12.37 -6.01 4.67
CA VAL A 65 -12.16 -5.01 5.71
C VAL A 65 -13.49 -4.39 6.16
N ASP A 66 -14.54 -4.39 5.35
CA ASP A 66 -15.87 -3.92 5.76
C ASP A 66 -16.43 -4.73 6.96
N ASP A 67 -16.03 -5.99 7.10
CA ASP A 67 -16.39 -6.86 8.24
C ASP A 67 -15.53 -6.63 9.50
N ILE A 68 -14.50 -5.77 9.43
CA ILE A 68 -13.55 -5.48 10.52
C ILE A 68 -13.53 -3.97 10.77
N ALA A 69 -13.70 -3.55 12.02
CA ALA A 69 -13.63 -2.13 12.38
C ALA A 69 -12.19 -1.58 12.25
N MET A 70 -11.78 -1.27 11.03
CA MET A 70 -10.50 -0.63 10.74
C MET A 70 -10.58 0.88 11.01
N PRO A 71 -9.45 1.53 11.37
CA PRO A 71 -9.41 2.98 11.52
C PRO A 71 -9.90 3.67 10.25
N GLU A 72 -10.63 4.78 10.38
CA GLU A 72 -11.11 5.58 9.23
C GLU A 72 -9.97 5.93 8.26
N GLN A 73 -8.79 6.25 8.81
CA GLN A 73 -7.58 6.55 8.05
C GLN A 73 -7.13 5.40 7.14
N TYR A 74 -7.42 4.14 7.49
CA TYR A 74 -7.06 2.99 6.68
C TYR A 74 -7.74 3.04 5.30
N HIS A 75 -9.05 3.28 5.28
CA HIS A 75 -9.84 3.32 4.04
C HIS A 75 -9.42 4.48 3.14
N SER A 76 -9.23 5.67 3.72
CA SER A 76 -8.76 6.83 2.95
C SER A 76 -7.38 6.60 2.35
N THR A 77 -6.44 6.02 3.13
CA THR A 77 -5.09 5.73 2.64
C THR A 77 -5.09 4.62 1.59
N LEU A 78 -5.90 3.58 1.76
CA LEU A 78 -6.03 2.51 0.78
C LEU A 78 -6.52 3.05 -0.57
N LEU A 79 -7.56 3.89 -0.56
CA LEU A 79 -8.07 4.53 -1.78
C LEU A 79 -7.05 5.49 -2.41
N GLU A 80 -6.37 6.31 -1.61
CA GLU A 80 -5.33 7.22 -2.09
C GLU A 80 -4.21 6.46 -2.80
N LEU A 81 -3.64 5.44 -2.15
CA LEU A 81 -2.55 4.63 -2.71
C LEU A 81 -3.00 3.86 -3.95
N THR A 82 -4.22 3.32 -3.96
CA THR A 82 -4.79 2.65 -5.13
C THR A 82 -4.83 3.61 -6.33
N ASN A 83 -5.32 4.83 -6.14
CA ASN A 83 -5.38 5.82 -7.19
C ASN A 83 -3.98 6.22 -7.69
N GLN A 84 -3.00 6.35 -6.80
CA GLN A 84 -1.61 6.63 -7.19
C GLN A 84 -1.07 5.54 -8.14
N TYR A 85 -1.26 4.27 -7.82
CA TYR A 85 -0.79 3.17 -8.67
C TYR A 85 -1.56 3.04 -9.99
N LEU A 86 -2.87 3.34 -9.99
CA LEU A 86 -3.67 3.39 -11.23
C LEU A 86 -3.19 4.49 -12.18
N VAL A 87 -2.73 5.63 -11.65
CA VAL A 87 -2.11 6.67 -12.48
C VAL A 87 -0.85 6.13 -13.15
N VAL A 88 0.03 5.45 -12.41
CA VAL A 88 1.26 4.87 -12.97
C VAL A 88 0.94 3.84 -14.06
N LEU A 89 -0.06 2.98 -13.83
CA LEU A 89 -0.48 1.96 -14.79
C LEU A 89 -1.05 2.56 -16.09
N SER A 90 -1.69 3.73 -16.00
CA SER A 90 -2.36 4.40 -17.12
C SER A 90 -1.51 5.48 -17.82
N ALA A 91 -0.32 5.81 -17.29
CA ALA A 91 0.54 6.92 -17.77
C ALA A 91 0.99 6.77 -19.23
N ASP A 92 1.53 5.62 -19.67
CA ASP A 92 1.96 5.42 -21.07
C ASP A 92 0.81 5.50 -22.09
N ARG A 93 -0.44 5.44 -21.62
CA ARG A 93 -1.63 5.58 -22.44
C ARG A 93 -1.93 7.04 -22.79
N GLN A 94 -1.36 8.00 -22.05
CA GLN A 94 -1.52 9.43 -22.29
C GLN A 94 -0.47 9.98 -23.26
N ASP A 95 0.72 9.36 -23.34
CA ASP A 95 1.80 9.76 -24.27
C ASP A 95 1.56 9.31 -25.73
N ALA A 96 0.60 8.41 -25.95
CA ALA A 96 0.22 7.89 -27.26
C ALA A 96 -0.99 8.61 -27.91
N ARG A 97 -1.42 9.75 -27.36
CA ARG A 97 -2.50 10.60 -27.87
C ARG A 97 -1.95 11.94 -28.35
#